data_AF-A0AAD4DF56-F1
#
_entry.id   AF-A0AAD4DF56-F1
#
_cell.length_a   1.000
_cell.length_b   1.000
_cell.length_c   1.000
_cell.angle_alpha   90.00
_cell.angle_beta   90.00
_cell.angle_gamma   90.00
#
_symmetry.space_group_name_H-M   'P 1'
#
loop_
_entity.id
_entity.type
_entity.pdbx_description
1 polymer ?
#
loop_
_entity_poly.entity_id
_entity_poly.type
_entity_poly.pdbx_seq_one_letter_code
_entity_poly.pdbx_strand_id
1 'polypeptide(L)'
;MVRRFTSTTTPFNNRSSSNESRRQREERLRLERLVEEQRRQLIKRHEEAAKKQRNAAITDYMHKLQGSQVATSFRKQDVEDVRWTLNQALQEYFCDDIEVETFGSFASGFCSMNSDADFTVHFYEYYDYYPSVDDLPDALHDSGYRSITTIPHAWVPIASLMLHGINVDLNINETLGVRNSELISKYSEIDHRFKTL
;
A
#
# COMPACT_ATOMS: atom_id res chain seq x y z
N MET A 1 81.40 22.85 -74.25
CA MET A 1 81.41 23.30 -72.83
C MET A 1 80.04 22.98 -72.25
N VAL A 2 80.03 22.16 -71.19
CA VAL A 2 78.87 21.53 -70.54
C VAL A 2 78.17 22.51 -69.59
N ARG A 3 76.83 22.44 -69.44
CA ARG A 3 76.13 22.63 -68.14
C ARG A 3 74.65 22.22 -68.19
N ARG A 4 74.32 21.16 -67.43
CA ARG A 4 72.99 20.82 -66.88
C ARG A 4 72.74 21.69 -65.63
N PHE A 5 71.49 22.09 -65.36
CA PHE A 5 70.92 22.36 -64.01
C PHE A 5 69.38 22.34 -64.14
N THR A 6 68.72 21.21 -63.87
CA THR A 6 67.98 20.81 -62.65
C THR A 6 66.83 21.73 -62.23
N SER A 7 65.60 21.23 -62.42
CA SER A 7 64.34 21.75 -61.89
C SER A 7 64.27 21.55 -60.37
N THR A 8 64.08 22.63 -59.62
CA THR A 8 63.77 22.61 -58.19
C THR A 8 62.27 22.45 -57.97
N THR A 9 61.87 21.26 -57.52
CA THR A 9 60.54 20.99 -56.99
C THR A 9 60.44 21.55 -55.58
N THR A 10 59.62 22.58 -55.37
CA THR A 10 59.25 23.08 -54.04
C THR A 10 58.33 22.06 -53.35
N PRO A 11 58.59 21.66 -52.09
CA PRO A 11 57.72 20.73 -51.40
C PRO A 11 56.42 21.43 -50.96
N PHE A 12 55.32 20.81 -51.37
CA PHE A 12 53.94 21.17 -51.05
C PHE A 12 53.73 21.24 -49.52
N ASN A 13 53.11 22.33 -49.07
CA ASN A 13 52.85 22.67 -47.68
C ASN A 13 51.72 21.80 -47.09
N ASN A 14 52.01 20.55 -46.71
CA ASN A 14 51.01 19.56 -46.26
C ASN A 14 50.79 19.50 -44.73
N ARG A 15 51.46 20.35 -43.93
CA ARG A 15 51.33 20.33 -42.46
C ARG A 15 50.15 21.15 -41.93
N SER A 16 49.66 22.12 -42.70
CA SER A 16 48.58 23.01 -42.28
C SER A 16 47.21 22.31 -42.29
N SER A 17 46.90 21.51 -43.32
CA SER A 17 45.59 20.83 -43.41
C SER A 17 45.41 19.73 -42.36
N SER A 18 46.48 19.01 -41.98
CA SER A 18 46.43 17.96 -40.95
C SER A 18 46.15 18.52 -39.55
N ASN A 19 46.63 19.73 -39.24
CA ASN A 19 46.36 20.39 -37.95
C ASN A 19 44.95 20.99 -37.92
N GLU A 20 44.47 21.49 -39.05
CA GLU A 20 43.12 22.03 -39.20
C GLU A 20 42.05 20.94 -39.09
N SER A 21 42.26 19.77 -39.71
CA SER A 21 41.36 18.60 -39.55
C SER A 21 41.33 18.05 -38.12
N ARG A 22 42.46 18.11 -37.38
CA ARG A 22 42.50 17.72 -35.96
C ARG A 22 41.70 18.67 -35.08
N ARG A 23 41.84 19.99 -35.28
CA ARG A 23 41.07 21.00 -34.56
C ARG A 23 39.56 20.89 -34.83
N GLN A 24 39.17 20.71 -36.09
CA GLN A 24 37.76 20.50 -36.46
C GLN A 24 37.17 19.24 -35.82
N ARG A 25 37.94 18.15 -35.74
CA ARG A 25 37.52 16.91 -35.09
C ARG A 25 37.35 17.08 -33.58
N GLU A 26 38.27 17.79 -32.92
CA GLU A 26 38.18 18.08 -31.48
C GLU A 26 36.98 18.98 -31.16
N GLU A 27 36.73 19.98 -31.99
CA GLU A 27 35.58 20.87 -31.86
C GLU A 27 34.26 20.11 -32.04
N ARG A 28 34.18 19.24 -33.04
CA ARG A 28 33.01 18.36 -33.24
C ARG A 28 32.77 17.43 -32.05
N LEU A 29 33.82 16.81 -31.50
CA LEU A 29 33.72 15.96 -30.30
C LEU A 29 33.33 16.75 -29.04
N ARG A 30 33.67 18.04 -28.98
CA ARG A 30 33.25 18.93 -27.89
C ARG A 30 31.77 19.28 -28.02
N LEU A 31 31.31 19.59 -29.23
CA LEU A 31 29.89 19.82 -29.55
C LEU A 31 29.03 18.58 -29.27
N GLU A 32 29.46 17.40 -29.71
CA GLU A 32 28.74 16.14 -29.46
C GLU A 32 28.61 15.86 -27.94
N ARG A 33 29.65 16.13 -27.15
CA ARG A 33 29.58 16.03 -25.68
C ARG A 33 28.61 17.01 -25.05
N LEU A 34 28.60 18.27 -25.51
CA LEU A 34 27.67 19.29 -25.03
C LEU A 34 26.21 18.93 -25.33
N VAL A 35 25.94 18.40 -26.53
CA VAL A 35 24.59 17.95 -26.94
C VAL A 35 24.12 16.78 -26.07
N GLU A 36 24.99 15.80 -25.83
CA GLU A 36 24.65 14.66 -24.98
C GLU A 36 24.41 15.06 -23.52
N GLU A 37 25.19 16.02 -23.00
CA GLU A 37 24.99 16.57 -21.67
C GLU A 37 23.65 17.33 -21.55
N GLN A 38 23.31 18.15 -22.54
CA GLN A 38 22.00 18.82 -22.61
C GLN A 38 20.84 17.82 -22.67
N ARG A 39 20.98 16.74 -23.44
CA ARG A 39 19.98 15.68 -23.53
C ARG A 39 19.76 15.00 -22.18
N ARG A 40 20.83 14.67 -21.46
CA ARG A 40 20.75 14.08 -20.11
C ARG A 40 20.09 15.01 -19.11
N GLN A 41 20.41 16.31 -19.16
CA GLN A 41 19.76 17.30 -18.31
C GLN A 41 18.27 17.43 -18.62
N LEU A 42 17.89 17.38 -19.90
CA LEU A 42 16.49 17.44 -20.33
C LEU A 42 15.71 16.21 -19.84
N ILE A 43 16.27 15.01 -20.00
CA ILE A 43 15.66 13.76 -19.50
C ILE A 43 15.44 13.85 -17.98
N LYS A 44 16.47 14.25 -17.23
CA LYS A 44 16.38 14.40 -15.77
C LYS A 44 15.29 15.38 -15.36
N ARG A 45 15.17 16.52 -16.04
CA ARG A 45 14.10 17.50 -15.78
C ARG A 45 12.71 16.94 -16.07
N HIS A 46 12.55 16.18 -17.15
CA HIS A 46 11.27 15.52 -17.45
C HIS A 46 10.91 14.47 -16.40
N GLU A 47 11.87 13.67 -15.96
CA GLU A 47 11.66 12.69 -14.88
C GLU A 47 11.28 13.37 -13.55
N GLU A 48 11.97 14.46 -13.19
CA GLU A 48 11.65 15.25 -12.00
C GLU A 48 10.26 15.89 -12.09
N ALA A 49 9.90 16.43 -13.25
CA ALA A 49 8.57 17.01 -13.49
C ALA A 49 7.47 15.94 -13.42
N ALA A 50 7.69 14.77 -14.04
CA ALA A 50 6.76 13.65 -14.00
C ALA A 50 6.59 13.10 -12.58
N LYS A 51 7.70 12.97 -11.83
CA LYS A 51 7.67 12.56 -10.41
C LYS A 51 6.91 13.57 -9.56
N LYS A 52 7.13 14.87 -9.77
CA LYS A 52 6.42 15.94 -9.06
C LYS A 52 4.92 15.91 -9.37
N GLN A 53 4.55 15.74 -10.63
CA GLN A 53 3.14 15.62 -11.05
C GLN A 53 2.47 14.39 -10.43
N ARG A 54 3.14 13.22 -10.47
CA ARG A 54 2.62 11.99 -9.84
C ARG A 54 2.42 12.16 -8.34
N ASN A 55 3.41 12.72 -7.65
CA ASN A 55 3.31 12.95 -6.22
C ASN A 55 2.16 13.92 -5.89
N ALA A 56 1.98 14.98 -6.68
CA ALA A 56 0.86 15.90 -6.49
C ALA A 56 -0.51 15.21 -6.67
N ALA A 57 -0.64 14.34 -7.67
CA ALA A 57 -1.85 13.56 -7.90
C ALA A 57 -2.14 12.58 -6.74
N ILE A 58 -1.12 11.90 -6.22
CA ILE A 58 -1.25 11.04 -5.02
C ILE A 58 -1.72 11.87 -3.84
N THR A 59 -1.08 13.03 -3.57
CA THR A 59 -1.47 13.89 -2.45
C THR A 59 -2.91 14.38 -2.57
N ASP A 60 -3.36 14.79 -3.75
CA ASP A 60 -4.75 15.20 -3.99
C ASP A 60 -5.74 14.05 -3.75
N TYR A 61 -5.41 12.85 -4.22
CA TYR A 61 -6.21 11.66 -3.95
C TYR A 61 -6.28 11.32 -2.46
N MET A 62 -5.14 11.36 -1.75
CA MET A 62 -5.10 11.13 -0.31
C MET A 62 -5.94 12.16 0.47
N HIS A 63 -5.92 13.43 0.07
CA HIS A 63 -6.75 14.46 0.69
C HIS A 63 -8.25 14.20 0.48
N LYS A 64 -8.64 13.71 -0.72
CA LYS A 64 -10.02 13.28 -0.99
C LYS A 64 -10.42 12.07 -0.14
N LEU A 65 -9.53 11.10 0.03
CA LEU A 65 -9.77 9.96 0.92
C LEU A 65 -9.90 10.37 2.39
N GLN A 66 -9.07 11.31 2.86
CA GLN A 66 -9.16 11.85 4.22
C GLN A 66 -10.51 12.51 4.49
N GLY A 67 -11.05 13.25 3.52
CA GLY A 67 -12.33 13.95 3.68
C GLY A 67 -13.59 13.10 3.47
N SER A 68 -13.49 11.96 2.75
CA SER A 68 -14.68 11.17 2.35
C SER A 68 -14.67 9.72 2.84
N GLN A 69 -13.51 9.18 3.18
CA GLN A 69 -13.36 7.76 3.44
C GLN A 69 -12.79 7.43 4.81
N VAL A 70 -11.95 8.25 5.46
CA VAL A 70 -11.43 7.88 6.80
C VAL A 70 -12.57 7.63 7.79
N ALA A 71 -12.54 6.51 8.50
CA ALA A 71 -13.53 6.21 9.52
C ALA A 71 -13.57 7.33 10.57
N THR A 72 -14.73 7.95 10.71
CA THR A 72 -14.96 8.97 11.74
C THR A 72 -14.82 8.35 13.13
N SER A 73 -14.58 9.18 14.14
CA SER A 73 -14.61 8.74 15.54
C SER A 73 -15.94 8.08 15.90
N PHE A 74 -17.05 8.57 15.33
CA PHE A 74 -18.37 7.97 15.49
C PHE A 74 -18.42 6.56 14.93
N ARG A 75 -17.97 6.33 13.69
CA ARG A 75 -17.94 4.98 13.11
C ARG A 75 -17.07 4.01 13.91
N LYS A 76 -15.94 4.47 14.45
CA LYS A 76 -15.10 3.64 15.34
C LYS A 76 -15.83 3.28 16.63
N GLN A 77 -16.56 4.23 17.21
CA GLN A 77 -17.39 3.97 18.38
C GLN A 77 -18.53 2.99 18.06
N ASP A 78 -19.21 3.14 16.92
CA ASP A 78 -20.27 2.22 16.49
C ASP A 78 -19.74 0.77 16.39
N VAL A 79 -18.53 0.59 15.85
CA VAL A 79 -17.87 -0.74 15.75
C VAL A 79 -17.53 -1.30 17.13
N GLU A 80 -17.03 -0.48 18.05
CA GLU A 80 -16.77 -0.92 19.43
C GLU A 80 -18.04 -1.26 20.20
N ASP A 81 -19.14 -0.51 19.97
CA ASP A 81 -20.44 -0.81 20.57
C ASP A 81 -21.00 -2.13 20.01
N VAL A 82 -20.81 -2.39 18.71
CA VAL A 82 -21.14 -3.68 18.08
C VAL A 82 -20.30 -4.82 18.68
N ARG A 83 -18.99 -4.64 18.80
CA ARG A 83 -18.09 -5.62 19.43
C ARG A 83 -18.53 -5.95 20.86
N TRP A 84 -18.83 -4.92 21.65
CA TRP A 84 -19.29 -5.06 23.03
C TRP A 84 -20.62 -5.83 23.11
N THR A 85 -21.60 -5.47 22.29
CA THR A 85 -22.92 -6.13 22.29
C THR A 85 -22.86 -7.59 21.81
N LEU A 86 -22.01 -7.89 20.83
CA LEU A 86 -21.71 -9.27 20.43
C LEU A 86 -21.06 -10.06 21.56
N ASN A 87 -20.08 -9.46 22.26
CA ASN A 87 -19.42 -10.10 23.39
C ASN A 87 -20.42 -10.51 24.47
N GLN A 88 -21.32 -9.60 24.87
CA GLN A 88 -22.32 -9.90 25.89
C GLN A 88 -23.28 -11.01 25.44
N ALA A 89 -23.78 -10.94 24.21
CA ALA A 89 -24.68 -11.97 23.68
C ALA A 89 -24.03 -13.37 23.66
N LEU A 90 -22.78 -13.45 23.22
CA LEU A 90 -22.05 -14.71 23.17
C LEU A 90 -21.72 -15.24 24.57
N GLN A 91 -21.38 -14.36 25.52
CA GLN A 91 -21.15 -14.75 26.90
C GLN A 91 -22.42 -15.29 27.58
N GLU A 92 -23.57 -14.64 27.34
CA GLU A 92 -24.86 -15.08 27.86
C GLU A 92 -25.28 -16.46 27.33
N TYR A 93 -24.92 -16.78 26.09
CA TYR A 93 -25.28 -18.06 25.45
C TYR A 93 -24.30 -19.20 25.76
N PHE A 94 -23.00 -18.93 25.68
CA PHE A 94 -21.96 -19.96 25.81
C PHE A 94 -21.37 -20.00 27.24
N CYS A 95 -20.53 -19.03 27.61
CA CYS A 95 -20.02 -18.83 28.97
C CYS A 95 -19.32 -17.47 29.12
N ASP A 96 -19.00 -17.08 30.36
CA ASP A 96 -18.33 -15.82 30.67
C ASP A 96 -16.86 -15.74 30.18
N ASP A 97 -16.19 -16.86 29.91
CA ASP A 97 -14.78 -16.94 29.50
C ASP A 97 -14.61 -16.86 27.97
N ILE A 98 -15.28 -15.86 27.39
CA ILE A 98 -15.26 -15.54 25.96
C ILE A 98 -14.88 -14.07 25.78
N GLU A 99 -14.09 -13.79 24.74
CA GLU A 99 -13.73 -12.44 24.34
C GLU A 99 -13.90 -12.24 22.84
N VAL A 100 -14.61 -11.19 22.45
CA VAL A 100 -14.68 -10.72 21.06
C VAL A 100 -13.63 -9.63 20.85
N GLU A 101 -12.63 -9.93 20.04
CA GLU A 101 -11.52 -9.03 19.72
C GLU A 101 -11.60 -8.52 18.27
N THR A 102 -11.40 -7.22 18.09
CA THR A 102 -11.36 -6.58 16.77
C THR A 102 -10.03 -6.85 16.07
N PHE A 103 -10.10 -7.19 14.78
CA PHE A 103 -8.92 -7.20 13.91
C PHE A 103 -9.18 -6.41 12.61
N GLY A 104 -8.28 -6.53 11.65
CA GLY A 104 -8.43 -5.98 10.32
C GLY A 104 -8.26 -4.46 10.26
N SER A 105 -9.09 -3.81 9.44
CA SER A 105 -8.94 -2.39 9.12
C SER A 105 -9.20 -1.48 10.32
N PHE A 106 -10.16 -1.85 11.18
CA PHE A 106 -10.50 -1.11 12.39
C PHE A 106 -9.38 -1.19 13.44
N ALA A 107 -8.83 -2.38 13.67
CA ALA A 107 -7.73 -2.57 14.62
C ALA A 107 -6.40 -1.97 14.13
N SER A 108 -6.10 -2.08 12.83
CA SER A 108 -4.87 -1.53 12.25
C SER A 108 -4.88 0.00 12.10
N GLY A 109 -6.06 0.63 12.18
CA GLY A 109 -6.24 2.07 12.01
C GLY A 109 -6.29 2.54 10.55
N PHE A 110 -6.51 1.62 9.61
CA PHE A 110 -6.67 1.88 8.17
C PHE A 110 -8.14 1.79 7.70
N CYS A 111 -9.08 1.70 8.64
CA CYS A 111 -10.50 1.67 8.36
C CYS A 111 -11.00 2.95 7.68
N SER A 112 -11.97 2.73 6.80
CA SER A 112 -12.78 3.72 6.15
C SER A 112 -14.23 3.70 6.68
N MET A 113 -15.03 4.72 6.36
CA MET A 113 -16.45 4.80 6.72
C MET A 113 -17.28 3.61 6.22
N ASN A 114 -16.84 2.98 5.13
CA ASN A 114 -17.50 1.84 4.50
C ASN A 114 -16.72 0.54 4.73
N SER A 115 -15.74 0.52 5.64
CA SER A 115 -15.04 -0.71 5.97
C SER A 115 -15.94 -1.64 6.74
N ASP A 116 -15.76 -2.93 6.46
CA ASP A 116 -16.35 -4.01 7.23
C ASP A 116 -15.62 -4.14 8.57
N ALA A 117 -16.32 -4.62 9.60
CA ALA A 117 -15.80 -4.84 10.93
C ALA A 117 -15.46 -6.33 11.11
N ASP A 118 -14.18 -6.60 11.32
CA ASP A 118 -13.66 -7.96 11.49
C ASP A 118 -13.46 -8.28 12.97
N PHE A 119 -14.04 -9.39 13.45
CA PHE A 119 -13.92 -9.85 14.83
C PHE A 119 -13.53 -11.33 14.92
N THR A 120 -12.71 -11.66 15.92
CA THR A 120 -12.46 -13.04 16.32
C THR A 120 -13.09 -13.27 17.69
N VAL A 121 -13.74 -14.41 17.85
CA VAL A 121 -14.29 -14.86 19.14
C VAL A 121 -13.32 -15.84 19.77
N HIS A 122 -12.78 -15.47 20.93
CA HIS A 122 -11.89 -16.31 21.71
C HIS A 122 -12.68 -17.11 22.73
N PHE A 123 -12.45 -18.42 22.76
CA PHE A 123 -12.95 -19.32 23.80
C PHE A 123 -11.74 -19.80 24.61
N TYR A 124 -11.60 -19.31 25.84
CA TYR A 124 -10.42 -19.57 26.67
C TYR A 124 -10.57 -20.83 27.54
N GLU A 125 -11.81 -21.19 27.90
CA GLU A 125 -12.09 -22.44 28.60
C GLU A 125 -11.96 -23.67 27.70
N TYR A 126 -11.54 -24.78 28.31
CA TYR A 126 -11.44 -26.07 27.62
C TYR A 126 -12.84 -26.68 27.55
N TYR A 127 -13.52 -26.47 26.43
CA TYR A 127 -14.77 -27.16 26.15
C TYR A 127 -14.50 -28.60 25.71
N ASP A 128 -15.39 -29.52 26.09
CA ASP A 128 -15.47 -30.84 25.46
C ASP A 128 -15.79 -30.75 23.95
N TYR A 129 -16.36 -29.60 23.53
CA TYR A 129 -16.69 -29.25 22.15
C TYR A 129 -16.37 -27.77 21.89
N TYR A 130 -15.44 -27.47 20.99
CA TYR A 130 -15.22 -26.09 20.55
C TYR A 130 -16.33 -25.67 19.59
N PRO A 131 -17.04 -24.55 19.86
CA PRO A 131 -18.02 -24.01 18.95
C PRO A 131 -17.42 -23.73 17.57
N SER A 132 -18.18 -24.03 16.54
CA SER A 132 -17.92 -23.71 15.15
C SER A 132 -18.66 -22.44 14.74
N VAL A 133 -18.32 -21.87 13.59
CA VAL A 133 -19.03 -20.69 13.07
C VAL A 133 -20.51 -20.97 12.76
N ASP A 134 -20.90 -22.24 12.58
CA ASP A 134 -22.29 -22.66 12.39
C ASP A 134 -23.11 -22.61 13.69
N ASP A 135 -22.46 -22.51 14.85
CA ASP A 135 -23.13 -22.38 16.15
C ASP A 135 -23.47 -20.90 16.46
N LEU A 136 -22.86 -19.94 15.76
CA LEU A 136 -23.07 -18.50 15.98
C LEU A 136 -24.47 -18.00 15.63
N PRO A 137 -25.15 -18.46 14.55
CA PRO A 137 -26.52 -18.06 14.25
C PRO A 137 -27.48 -18.33 15.41
N ASP A 138 -27.41 -19.52 16.02
CA ASP A 138 -28.28 -19.90 17.13
C ASP A 138 -27.95 -19.08 18.38
N ALA A 139 -26.66 -18.89 18.69
CA ALA A 139 -26.20 -18.10 19.83
C ALA A 139 -26.66 -16.64 19.78
N LEU A 140 -26.73 -16.08 18.57
CA LEU A 140 -27.08 -14.67 18.35
C LEU A 140 -28.57 -14.47 18.04
N HIS A 141 -29.31 -15.52 17.72
CA HIS A 141 -30.73 -15.42 17.35
C HIS A 141 -31.59 -14.84 18.49
N ASP A 142 -31.33 -15.27 19.73
CA ASP A 142 -32.12 -14.87 20.90
C ASP A 142 -31.86 -13.41 21.33
N SER A 143 -30.68 -12.87 20.99
CA SER A 143 -30.36 -11.45 21.15
C SER A 143 -30.93 -10.58 20.02
N GLY A 144 -31.73 -11.16 19.11
CA GLY A 144 -32.44 -10.44 18.05
C GLY A 144 -31.65 -10.24 16.77
N TYR A 145 -30.45 -10.83 16.66
CA TYR A 145 -29.67 -10.79 15.43
C TYR A 145 -30.29 -11.69 14.37
N ARG A 146 -30.29 -11.24 13.11
CA ARG A 146 -30.92 -11.96 11.98
C ARG A 146 -30.03 -11.97 10.76
N SER A 147 -30.32 -12.90 9.85
CA SER A 147 -29.65 -13.02 8.54
C SER A 147 -28.15 -13.30 8.62
N ILE A 148 -27.73 -14.06 9.63
CA ILE A 148 -26.35 -14.51 9.78
C ILE A 148 -26.09 -15.58 8.71
N THR A 149 -25.04 -15.39 7.92
CA THR A 149 -24.62 -16.32 6.87
C THR A 149 -23.29 -16.94 7.25
N THR A 150 -23.18 -18.27 7.22
CA THR A 150 -21.95 -18.98 7.59
C THR A 150 -21.26 -19.56 6.37
N ILE A 151 -19.92 -19.59 6.40
CA ILE A 151 -19.05 -20.23 5.41
C ILE A 151 -18.11 -21.18 6.16
N PRO A 152 -18.61 -22.36 6.61
CA PRO A 152 -17.88 -23.22 7.55
C PRO A 152 -16.71 -23.99 6.94
N HIS A 153 -16.67 -24.15 5.61
CA HIS A 153 -15.68 -24.97 4.91
C HIS A 153 -14.59 -24.16 4.21
N ALA A 154 -14.46 -22.87 4.53
CA ALA A 154 -13.35 -22.05 4.08
C ALA A 154 -12.05 -22.39 4.85
N TRP A 155 -10.92 -21.90 4.35
CA TRP A 155 -9.63 -22.02 5.06
C TRP A 155 -9.66 -21.36 6.43
N VAL A 156 -10.34 -20.22 6.52
CA VAL A 156 -10.74 -19.57 7.76
C VAL A 156 -12.27 -19.53 7.73
N PRO A 157 -12.96 -20.38 8.50
CA PRO A 157 -14.41 -20.35 8.61
C PRO A 157 -14.89 -19.00 9.14
N ILE A 158 -15.95 -18.46 8.54
CA ILE A 158 -16.53 -17.18 8.94
C ILE A 158 -18.05 -17.23 9.07
N ALA A 159 -18.59 -16.39 9.94
CA ALA A 159 -20.00 -15.99 9.97
C ALA A 159 -20.10 -14.49 9.67
N SER A 160 -21.00 -14.10 8.77
CA SER A 160 -21.16 -12.73 8.32
C SER A 160 -22.59 -12.24 8.57
N LEU A 161 -22.74 -10.99 9.01
CA LEU A 161 -24.01 -10.35 9.28
C LEU A 161 -23.94 -8.83 9.11
N MET A 162 -25.09 -8.16 9.06
CA MET A 162 -25.16 -6.70 8.98
C MET A 162 -25.77 -6.13 10.26
N LEU A 163 -25.01 -5.31 11.00
CA LEU A 163 -25.42 -4.67 12.24
C LEU A 163 -25.31 -3.15 12.13
N HIS A 164 -26.41 -2.42 12.39
CA HIS A 164 -26.43 -0.96 12.33
C HIS A 164 -25.87 -0.36 11.01
N GLY A 165 -26.00 -1.08 9.89
CA GLY A 165 -25.44 -0.67 8.59
C GLY A 165 -23.92 -0.88 8.46
N ILE A 166 -23.34 -1.73 9.30
CA ILE A 166 -21.95 -2.19 9.28
C ILE A 166 -21.97 -3.68 8.92
N ASN A 167 -21.22 -4.09 7.91
CA ASN A 167 -21.00 -5.53 7.69
C ASN A 167 -20.00 -6.01 8.73
N VAL A 168 -20.31 -7.14 9.33
CA VAL A 168 -19.54 -7.74 10.41
C VAL A 168 -19.17 -9.15 9.99
N ASP A 169 -17.88 -9.47 10.06
CA ASP A 169 -17.36 -10.82 9.83
C ASP A 169 -16.75 -11.35 11.13
N LEU A 170 -17.19 -12.55 11.52
CA LEU A 170 -16.81 -13.26 12.74
C LEU A 170 -16.07 -14.55 12.38
N ASN A 171 -14.94 -14.80 13.01
CA ASN A 171 -14.32 -16.13 13.05
C ASN A 171 -14.11 -16.54 14.52
N ILE A 172 -13.65 -17.78 14.73
CA ILE A 172 -13.48 -18.35 16.07
C ILE A 172 -12.02 -18.74 16.27
N ASN A 173 -11.42 -18.23 17.35
CA ASN A 173 -10.06 -18.53 17.81
C ASN A 173 -8.93 -18.22 16.79
N GLU A 174 -9.17 -17.35 15.80
CA GLU A 174 -8.18 -17.00 14.77
C GLU A 174 -7.31 -15.80 15.18
N THR A 175 -6.28 -16.07 15.97
CA THR A 175 -5.37 -15.03 16.50
C THR A 175 -4.45 -14.39 15.46
N LEU A 176 -4.30 -14.99 14.27
CA LEU A 176 -3.37 -14.49 13.26
C LEU A 176 -3.82 -13.12 12.71
N GLY A 177 -5.13 -12.92 12.54
CA GLY A 177 -5.70 -11.65 12.09
C GLY A 177 -5.37 -10.51 13.05
N VAL A 178 -5.53 -10.76 14.36
CA VAL A 178 -5.20 -9.82 15.43
C VAL A 178 -3.73 -9.42 15.38
N ARG A 179 -2.82 -10.40 15.40
CA ARG A 179 -1.37 -10.15 15.39
C ARG A 179 -0.90 -9.40 14.15
N ASN A 180 -1.47 -9.72 12.99
CA ASN A 180 -1.16 -9.02 11.75
C ASN A 180 -1.64 -7.57 11.79
N SER A 181 -2.81 -7.34 12.36
CA SER A 181 -3.39 -5.99 12.49
C SER A 181 -2.57 -5.13 13.45
N GLU A 182 -2.12 -5.70 14.57
CA GLU A 182 -1.19 -5.06 15.50
C GLU A 182 0.13 -4.71 14.80
N LEU A 183 0.73 -5.65 14.07
CA LEU A 183 1.97 -5.43 13.34
C LEU A 183 1.84 -4.30 12.31
N ILE A 184 0.75 -4.29 11.53
CA ILE A 184 0.46 -3.23 10.55
C ILE A 184 0.29 -1.88 11.25
N SER A 185 -0.42 -1.86 12.39
CA SER A 185 -0.58 -0.66 13.21
C SER A 185 0.78 -0.10 13.65
N LYS A 186 1.69 -0.96 14.13
CA LYS A 186 3.06 -0.58 14.51
C LYS A 186 3.89 -0.07 13.36
N TYR A 187 3.79 -0.65 12.16
CA TYR A 187 4.45 -0.08 10.98
C TYR A 187 3.97 1.35 10.67
N SER A 188 2.69 1.63 10.90
CA SER A 188 2.12 2.96 10.70
C SER A 188 2.61 4.00 11.71
N GLU A 189 3.04 3.56 12.90
CA GLU A 189 3.66 4.41 13.94
C GLU A 189 5.11 4.77 13.58
N ILE A 190 5.81 3.89 12.85
CA ILE A 190 7.22 4.08 12.47
C ILE A 190 7.38 5.14 11.37
N ASP A 191 6.53 5.11 10.34
CA ASP A 191 6.60 6.04 9.22
C ASP A 191 5.21 6.53 8.80
N HIS A 192 4.95 7.83 8.97
CA HIS A 192 3.68 8.46 8.60
C HIS A 192 3.31 8.27 7.12
N ARG A 193 4.29 8.06 6.24
CA ARG A 193 4.04 7.80 4.81
C ARG A 193 3.38 6.45 4.59
N PHE A 194 3.53 5.50 5.52
CA PHE A 194 2.93 4.16 5.43
C PHE A 194 1.40 4.22 5.32
N LYS A 195 0.76 5.24 5.90
CA LYS A 195 -0.68 5.49 5.74
C LYS A 195 -1.08 6.06 4.37
N THR A 196 -0.09 6.38 3.53
CA THR A 196 -0.26 7.12 2.28
C THR A 196 0.39 6.48 1.05
N LEU A 197 1.05 5.33 1.23
CA LEU A 197 1.67 4.53 0.17
C LEU A 197 0.63 3.68 -0.54
#